data_AF-A0A0L0VYG0-F1
#
_entry.id   AF-A0A0L0VYG0-F1
#
_cell.length_a   1.000
_cell.length_b   1.000
_cell.length_c   1.000
_cell.angle_alpha   90.00
_cell.angle_beta   90.00
_cell.angle_gamma   90.00
#
_symmetry.space_group_name_H-M   'P 1'
#
loop_
_entity.id
_entity.type
_entity.pdbx_description
1 polymer ?
#
loop_
_entity_poly.entity_id
_entity_poly.type
_entity_poly.pdbx_seq_one_letter_code
_entity_poly.pdbx_strand_id
1 'polypeptide(L)'
;MDALALTPVCLRVAFSVDNLIGYIPVRFDDRSYVEEVARERKLKFTICLCSNCDIRMGELLIDNFKRLNQSNFSDYMLNRVNMLPNQTLVQTKPATTSRKTRLVPVKLSKEQLEILKDVLQQDCHALIEKSVGTGGTIVARRFFGTTEAGLIVKNINKICDRHDMEVVIGGEAFNGQIDTLMESMENYINDTRERIPELHAARNESTVLRDVSNTQRSTCENSWPETNPPRRTAPEEAKLKKAEIERMRAESKKRKEEIDHVEEMRKVQRLKIMSDVKGEYGMK
;
A
#
# COMPACT_ATOMS: atom_id res chain seq x y z
N MET A 1 9.08 -15.99 21.98
CA MET A 1 8.39 -16.63 20.84
C MET A 1 7.12 -17.21 21.42
N ASP A 2 5.97 -16.94 20.81
CA ASP A 2 4.67 -17.40 21.32
C ASP A 2 4.57 -18.93 21.14
N ALA A 3 4.25 -19.66 22.21
CA ALA A 3 4.14 -21.12 22.16
C ALA A 3 3.00 -21.56 21.22
N LEU A 4 1.97 -20.73 21.06
CA LEU A 4 0.88 -20.98 20.12
C LEU A 4 1.35 -20.96 18.66
N ALA A 5 2.39 -20.18 18.34
CA ALA A 5 2.95 -20.12 17.00
C ALA A 5 3.82 -21.34 16.64
N LEU A 6 4.25 -22.11 17.65
CA LEU A 6 5.14 -23.26 17.48
C LEU A 6 4.43 -24.60 17.70
N THR A 7 3.24 -24.60 18.32
CA THR A 7 2.58 -25.86 18.66
C THR A 7 2.12 -26.60 17.40
N PRO A 8 2.53 -27.87 17.20
CA PRO A 8 2.04 -28.71 16.12
C PRO A 8 0.71 -29.38 16.46
N VAL A 9 0.22 -29.25 17.70
CA VAL A 9 -0.91 -30.02 18.19
C VAL A 9 -2.25 -29.37 17.86
N CYS A 10 -3.37 -30.08 18.08
CA CYS A 10 -4.71 -29.53 17.90
C CYS A 10 -4.90 -28.23 18.71
N LEU A 11 -5.22 -27.12 18.05
CA LEU A 11 -5.37 -25.81 18.70
C LEU A 11 -6.51 -25.81 19.73
N ARG A 12 -7.62 -26.51 19.45
CA ARG A 12 -8.73 -26.63 20.41
C ARG A 12 -8.26 -27.25 21.73
N VAL A 13 -7.50 -28.34 21.64
CA VAL A 13 -6.95 -29.02 22.81
C VAL A 13 -5.88 -28.17 23.48
N ALA A 14 -5.00 -27.53 22.70
CA ALA A 14 -3.96 -26.66 23.22
C ALA A 14 -4.53 -25.51 24.05
N PHE A 15 -5.59 -24.84 23.55
CA PHE A 15 -6.31 -23.82 24.31
C PHE A 15 -7.00 -24.38 25.55
N SER A 16 -7.60 -25.58 25.49
CA SER A 16 -8.17 -26.20 26.69
C SER A 16 -7.11 -26.45 27.76
N VAL A 17 -5.94 -26.99 27.38
CA VAL A 17 -4.84 -27.25 28.32
C VAL A 17 -4.29 -25.94 28.89
N ASP A 18 -4.12 -24.91 28.05
CA ASP A 18 -3.66 -23.59 28.49
C ASP A 18 -4.63 -22.97 29.51
N ASN A 19 -5.94 -23.02 29.23
CA ASN A 19 -6.95 -22.51 30.15
C ASN A 19 -7.05 -23.29 31.46
N LEU A 20 -6.72 -24.59 31.48
CA LEU A 20 -6.83 -25.45 32.65
C LEU A 20 -5.54 -25.50 33.49
N ILE A 21 -4.37 -25.42 32.85
CA ILE A 21 -3.06 -25.71 33.48
C ILE A 21 -2.08 -24.54 33.30
N GLY A 22 -2.33 -23.62 32.36
CA GLY A 22 -1.54 -22.41 32.17
C GLY A 22 -0.33 -22.56 31.25
N TYR A 23 -0.34 -23.54 30.34
CA TYR A 23 0.66 -23.65 29.28
C TYR A 23 0.10 -24.27 28.00
N ILE A 24 0.76 -23.98 26.89
CA ILE A 24 0.44 -24.53 25.57
C ILE A 24 1.34 -25.76 25.29
N PRO A 25 0.77 -26.96 25.13
CA PRO A 25 1.52 -28.14 24.72
C PRO A 25 2.14 -27.93 23.34
N VAL A 26 3.42 -28.31 23.18
CA VAL A 26 4.14 -28.21 21.89
C VAL A 26 4.50 -29.56 21.30
N ARG A 27 4.02 -30.65 21.90
CA ARG A 27 4.27 -32.03 21.45
C ARG A 27 3.04 -32.90 21.67
N PHE A 28 2.89 -33.95 20.86
CA PHE A 28 1.77 -34.88 20.93
C PHE A 28 1.87 -35.89 22.09
N ASP A 29 3.08 -36.10 22.63
CA ASP A 29 3.37 -36.97 23.76
C ASP A 29 3.20 -36.29 25.12
N ASP A 30 2.84 -35.00 25.11
CA ASP A 30 2.54 -34.24 26.32
C ASP A 30 1.37 -34.87 27.09
N ARG A 31 1.58 -35.12 28.38
CA ARG A 31 0.61 -35.82 29.22
C ARG A 31 -0.73 -35.08 29.28
N SER A 32 -0.72 -33.76 29.46
CA SER A 32 -1.93 -32.95 29.55
C SER A 32 -2.68 -32.91 28.21
N TYR A 33 -1.94 -32.86 27.10
CA TYR A 33 -2.53 -33.00 25.77
C TYR A 33 -3.22 -34.36 25.58
N VAL A 34 -2.55 -35.46 25.94
CA VAL A 34 -3.08 -36.83 25.79
C VAL A 34 -4.34 -37.02 26.64
N GLU A 35 -4.33 -36.56 27.89
CA GLU A 35 -5.48 -36.63 28.79
C GLU A 35 -6.69 -35.85 28.23
N GLU A 36 -6.46 -34.65 27.69
CA GLU A 36 -7.52 -33.82 27.13
C GLU A 36 -8.08 -34.40 25.81
N VAL A 37 -7.22 -34.94 24.94
CA VAL A 37 -7.67 -35.68 23.75
C VAL A 37 -8.53 -36.89 24.14
N ALA A 38 -8.14 -37.62 25.18
CA ALA A 38 -8.91 -38.76 25.67
C ALA A 38 -10.29 -38.32 26.21
N ARG A 39 -10.33 -37.19 26.93
CA ARG A 39 -11.58 -36.58 27.42
C ARG A 39 -12.50 -36.16 26.28
N GLU A 40 -12.00 -35.43 25.27
CA GLU A 40 -12.79 -35.02 24.11
C GLU A 40 -13.38 -36.23 23.36
N ARG A 41 -12.60 -37.30 23.18
CA ARG A 41 -13.06 -38.56 22.58
C ARG A 41 -14.16 -39.22 23.42
N LYS A 42 -13.98 -39.29 24.74
CA LYS A 42 -14.97 -39.87 25.67
C LYS A 42 -16.30 -39.10 25.62
N LEU A 43 -16.23 -37.78 25.49
CA LEU A 43 -17.39 -36.90 25.38
C LEU A 43 -17.93 -36.72 23.96
N LYS A 44 -17.36 -37.45 22.98
CA LYS A 44 -17.80 -37.45 21.57
C LYS A 44 -17.83 -36.06 20.95
N PHE A 45 -16.81 -35.26 21.21
CA PHE A 45 -16.67 -33.95 20.57
C PHE A 45 -16.56 -34.14 19.04
N THR A 46 -17.03 -33.15 18.30
CA THR A 46 -16.89 -33.15 16.84
C THR A 46 -15.41 -33.08 16.43
N ILE A 47 -15.12 -33.55 15.23
CA ILE A 47 -13.78 -33.47 14.65
C ILE A 47 -13.35 -32.00 14.60
N CYS A 48 -12.13 -31.72 15.05
CA CYS A 48 -11.60 -30.37 15.02
C CYS A 48 -11.20 -29.98 13.59
N LEU A 49 -11.58 -28.78 13.17
CA LEU A 49 -11.24 -28.20 11.86
C LEU A 49 -10.19 -27.10 11.97
N CYS A 50 -9.43 -27.04 13.07
CA CYS A 50 -8.37 -26.04 13.20
C CYS A 50 -7.25 -26.29 12.18
N SER A 51 -6.42 -25.27 11.94
CA SER A 51 -5.31 -25.32 10.98
C SER A 51 -4.32 -26.46 11.21
N ASN A 52 -4.20 -26.96 12.45
CA ASN A 52 -3.32 -28.08 12.79
C ASN A 52 -4.00 -29.45 12.62
N CYS A 53 -5.34 -29.51 12.57
CA CYS A 53 -6.09 -30.76 12.40
C CYS A 53 -6.55 -30.99 10.96
N ASP A 54 -6.88 -29.92 10.22
CA ASP A 54 -7.27 -29.98 8.82
C ASP A 54 -6.43 -29.01 7.98
N ILE A 55 -5.14 -29.36 7.83
CA ILE A 55 -4.13 -28.56 7.13
C ILE A 55 -4.58 -28.26 5.70
N ARG A 56 -5.09 -29.27 4.99
CA ARG A 56 -5.51 -29.14 3.60
C ARG A 56 -6.64 -28.12 3.43
N MET A 57 -7.66 -28.17 4.31
CA MET A 57 -8.73 -27.18 4.24
C MET A 57 -8.24 -25.79 4.68
N GLY A 58 -7.29 -25.72 5.62
CA GLY A 58 -6.63 -24.47 5.99
C GLY A 58 -5.91 -23.82 4.80
N GLU A 59 -5.11 -24.57 4.05
CA GLU A 59 -4.43 -24.09 2.85
C GLU A 59 -5.42 -23.62 1.78
N LEU A 60 -6.45 -24.43 1.53
CA LEU A 60 -7.50 -24.13 0.56
C LEU A 60 -8.28 -22.87 0.93
N LEU A 61 -8.53 -22.67 2.22
CA LEU A 61 -9.18 -21.48 2.75
C LEU A 61 -8.31 -20.23 2.53
N ILE A 62 -7.01 -20.30 2.81
CA ILE A 62 -6.05 -19.21 2.55
C ILE A 62 -6.08 -18.81 1.07
N ASP A 63 -6.06 -19.79 0.16
CA ASP A 63 -6.15 -19.54 -1.28
C ASP A 63 -7.44 -18.81 -1.71
N ASN A 64 -8.51 -18.99 -0.94
CA ASN A 64 -9.82 -18.41 -1.22
C ASN A 64 -10.10 -17.12 -0.43
N PHE A 65 -9.18 -16.62 0.41
CA PHE A 65 -9.37 -15.38 1.20
C PHE A 65 -9.84 -14.17 0.39
N LYS A 66 -9.35 -14.03 -0.86
CA LYS A 66 -9.79 -12.98 -1.80
C LYS A 66 -11.28 -13.01 -2.17
N ARG A 67 -11.99 -14.11 -1.85
CA ARG A 67 -13.41 -14.33 -2.16
C ARG A 67 -14.29 -14.25 -0.90
N LEU A 68 -13.69 -14.11 0.28
CA LEU A 68 -14.41 -13.94 1.53
C LEU A 68 -15.02 -12.54 1.62
N ASN A 69 -16.23 -12.49 2.16
CA ASN A 69 -16.93 -11.27 2.53
C ASN A 69 -17.75 -11.54 3.80
N GLN A 70 -18.38 -10.50 4.35
CA GLN A 70 -19.13 -10.62 5.60
C GLN A 70 -20.29 -11.62 5.51
N SER A 71 -20.92 -11.77 4.35
CA SER A 71 -22.08 -12.66 4.20
C SER A 71 -21.71 -14.13 4.02
N ASN A 72 -20.49 -14.44 3.53
CA ASN A 72 -20.07 -15.82 3.27
C ASN A 72 -18.99 -16.34 4.24
N PHE A 73 -18.48 -15.50 5.14
CA PHE A 73 -17.39 -15.84 6.06
C PHE A 73 -17.63 -17.15 6.82
N SER A 74 -18.79 -17.28 7.47
CA SER A 74 -19.13 -18.46 8.27
C SER A 74 -19.16 -19.74 7.45
N ASP A 75 -19.67 -19.68 6.23
CA ASP A 75 -19.73 -20.86 5.36
C ASP A 75 -18.35 -21.29 4.88
N TYR A 76 -17.43 -20.33 4.66
CA TYR A 76 -16.02 -20.65 4.41
C TYR A 76 -15.35 -21.24 5.66
N MET A 77 -15.52 -20.66 6.85
CA MET A 77 -14.91 -21.19 8.07
C MET A 77 -15.40 -22.61 8.41
N LEU A 78 -16.66 -22.92 8.09
CA LEU A 78 -17.28 -24.21 8.37
C LEU A 78 -17.16 -25.20 7.21
N ASN A 79 -16.36 -24.89 6.17
CA ASN A 79 -16.18 -25.73 4.99
C ASN A 79 -17.51 -26.13 4.31
N ARG A 80 -18.51 -25.24 4.36
CA ARG A 80 -19.84 -25.45 3.74
C ARG A 80 -19.89 -25.02 2.28
N VAL A 81 -18.84 -24.35 1.82
CA VAL A 81 -18.67 -23.93 0.42
C VAL A 81 -17.65 -24.83 -0.25
N ASN A 82 -17.90 -25.18 -1.51
CA ASN A 82 -16.89 -25.82 -2.34
C ASN A 82 -15.79 -24.81 -2.67
N MET A 83 -14.73 -24.81 -1.88
CA MET A 83 -13.57 -23.96 -2.11
C MET A 83 -12.79 -24.52 -3.30
N LEU A 84 -12.53 -23.66 -4.28
CA LEU A 84 -11.77 -24.05 -5.45
C LEU A 84 -10.28 -23.91 -5.12
N PRO A 85 -9.43 -24.90 -5.46
CA PRO A 85 -7.99 -24.69 -5.47
C PRO A 85 -7.69 -23.46 -6.31
N ASN A 86 -6.61 -22.73 -6.00
CA ASN A 86 -6.20 -21.54 -6.73
C ASN A 86 -6.00 -21.89 -8.22
N GLN A 87 -7.07 -21.85 -9.01
CA GLN A 87 -6.95 -21.68 -10.43
C GLN A 87 -6.32 -20.32 -10.55
N THR A 88 -5.15 -20.28 -11.19
CA THR A 88 -4.61 -19.06 -11.76
C THR A 88 -5.76 -18.43 -12.52
N LEU A 89 -6.50 -17.53 -11.86
CA LEU A 89 -7.36 -16.61 -12.54
C LEU A 89 -6.35 -15.87 -13.39
N VAL A 90 -6.29 -16.26 -14.66
CA VAL A 90 -5.77 -15.42 -15.72
C VAL A 90 -6.47 -14.12 -15.42
N GLN A 91 -5.76 -13.19 -14.81
CA GLN A 91 -6.25 -11.84 -14.66
C GLN A 91 -6.39 -11.41 -16.09
N THR A 92 -7.60 -11.57 -16.63
CA THR A 92 -8.05 -10.86 -17.79
C THR A 92 -7.84 -9.43 -17.35
N LYS A 93 -6.76 -8.83 -17.86
CA LYS A 93 -6.42 -7.44 -17.61
C LYS A 93 -7.74 -6.71 -17.79
N PRO A 94 -8.25 -6.01 -16.75
CA PRO A 94 -9.50 -5.29 -16.91
C PRO A 94 -9.32 -4.46 -18.18
N ALA A 95 -10.27 -4.62 -19.11
CA ALA A 95 -10.27 -3.87 -20.35
C ALA A 95 -9.96 -2.43 -19.97
N THR A 96 -8.91 -1.86 -20.56
CA THR A 96 -8.46 -0.50 -20.24
C THR A 96 -9.61 0.45 -20.58
N THR A 97 -10.50 0.66 -19.61
CA THR A 97 -11.40 1.79 -19.59
C THR A 97 -10.48 3.00 -19.61
N SER A 98 -10.70 3.91 -20.57
CA SER A 98 -9.92 5.14 -20.62
C SER A 98 -9.97 5.77 -19.23
N ARG A 99 -8.82 5.90 -18.56
CA ARG A 99 -8.77 6.45 -17.21
C ARG A 99 -9.41 7.83 -17.26
N LYS A 100 -10.55 7.98 -16.57
CA LYS A 100 -11.19 9.28 -16.41
C LYS A 100 -10.15 10.21 -15.79
N THR A 101 -9.94 11.33 -16.46
CA THR A 101 -9.05 12.39 -15.99
C THR A 101 -9.92 13.62 -15.87
N ARG A 102 -9.65 14.49 -14.91
CA ARG A 102 -10.39 15.75 -14.76
C ARG A 102 -10.37 16.52 -16.08
N LEU A 103 -11.53 17.05 -16.47
CA LEU A 103 -11.68 17.85 -17.70
C LEU A 103 -10.76 19.07 -17.70
N VAL A 104 -10.57 19.69 -16.53
CA VAL A 104 -9.61 20.77 -16.31
C VAL A 104 -8.49 20.25 -15.40
N PRO A 105 -7.26 20.08 -15.93
CA PRO A 105 -6.13 19.68 -15.12
C PRO A 105 -5.83 20.70 -14.02
N VAL A 106 -5.73 20.21 -12.79
CA VAL A 106 -5.26 20.94 -11.63
C VAL A 106 -3.74 21.06 -11.73
N LYS A 107 -3.26 22.32 -11.76
CA LYS A 107 -1.85 22.67 -11.76
C LYS A 107 -1.56 23.48 -10.50
N LEU A 108 -0.95 22.82 -9.52
CA LEU A 108 -0.51 23.44 -8.27
C LEU A 108 1.02 23.45 -8.22
N SER A 109 1.61 24.49 -7.63
CA SER A 109 3.04 24.53 -7.33
C SER A 109 3.41 23.48 -6.29
N LYS A 110 4.71 23.19 -6.14
CA LYS A 110 5.16 22.25 -5.10
C LYS A 110 4.74 22.70 -3.70
N GLU A 111 4.79 24.00 -3.42
CA GLU A 111 4.37 24.55 -2.11
C GLU A 111 2.86 24.36 -1.90
N GLN A 112 2.05 24.63 -2.92
CA GLN A 112 0.59 24.44 -2.85
C GLN A 112 0.21 22.97 -2.66
N LEU A 113 0.96 22.04 -3.26
CA LEU A 113 0.75 20.61 -3.08
C LEU A 113 1.08 20.16 -1.65
N GLU A 114 2.11 20.74 -1.00
CA GLU A 114 2.39 20.44 0.42
C GLU A 114 1.31 21.03 1.34
N ILE A 115 0.86 22.27 1.10
CA ILE A 115 -0.24 22.87 1.86
C ILE A 115 -1.52 22.02 1.73
N LEU A 116 -1.82 21.53 0.53
CA LEU A 116 -2.97 20.65 0.32
C LEU A 116 -2.85 19.35 1.13
N LYS A 117 -1.66 18.76 1.26
CA LYS A 117 -1.47 17.58 2.11
C LYS A 117 -1.80 17.91 3.57
N ASP A 118 -1.31 19.03 4.07
CA ASP A 118 -1.53 19.45 5.46
C ASP A 118 -3.02 19.69 5.74
N VAL A 119 -3.73 20.34 4.81
CA VAL A 119 -5.19 20.56 4.89
C VAL A 119 -5.94 19.22 4.92
N LEU A 120 -5.64 18.31 3.97
CA LEU A 120 -6.29 16.99 3.92
C LEU A 120 -6.06 16.19 5.21
N GLN A 121 -4.87 16.29 5.80
CA GLN A 121 -4.57 15.63 7.06
C GLN A 121 -5.36 16.24 8.22
N GLN A 122 -5.37 17.56 8.36
CA GLN A 122 -6.07 18.25 9.43
C GLN A 122 -7.56 17.95 9.42
N ASP A 123 -8.20 18.05 8.25
CA ASP A 123 -9.64 17.83 8.13
C ASP A 123 -10.02 16.36 8.38
N CYS A 124 -9.20 15.43 7.88
CA CYS A 124 -9.41 14.01 8.14
C CYS A 124 -9.18 13.64 9.61
N HIS A 125 -8.17 14.22 10.27
CA HIS A 125 -7.90 13.96 11.68
C HIS A 125 -9.02 14.51 12.55
N ALA A 126 -9.49 15.72 12.28
CA ALA A 126 -10.63 16.32 12.97
C ALA A 126 -11.90 15.46 12.84
N LEU A 127 -12.15 14.89 11.66
CA LEU A 127 -13.27 13.97 11.46
C LEU A 127 -13.12 12.69 12.30
N ILE A 128 -11.94 12.06 12.24
CA ILE A 128 -11.67 10.81 12.98
C ILE A 128 -11.82 11.04 14.47
N GLU A 129 -11.17 12.07 15.01
CA GLU A 129 -11.23 12.42 16.44
C GLU A 129 -12.67 12.71 16.91
N LYS A 130 -13.46 13.41 16.09
CA LYS A 130 -14.89 13.62 16.35
C LYS A 130 -15.69 12.32 16.36
N SER A 131 -15.34 11.37 15.48
CA SER A 131 -16.06 10.10 15.36
C SER A 131 -15.77 9.12 16.51
N VAL A 132 -14.54 9.14 17.06
CA VAL A 132 -14.11 8.16 18.07
C VAL A 132 -14.25 8.65 19.52
N GLY A 133 -14.46 9.95 19.73
CA GLY A 133 -14.61 10.55 21.05
C GLY A 133 -13.29 10.67 21.83
N THR A 134 -13.31 11.47 22.90
CA THR A 134 -12.14 11.70 23.77
C THR A 134 -11.95 10.54 24.76
N GLY A 135 -10.81 9.84 24.67
CA GLY A 135 -10.41 8.80 25.63
C GLY A 135 -9.99 7.46 25.03
N GLY A 136 -10.06 7.29 23.70
CA GLY A 136 -9.62 6.07 23.02
C GLY A 136 -8.10 6.01 22.74
N THR A 137 -7.60 4.81 22.43
CA THR A 137 -6.22 4.56 21.95
C THR A 137 -6.03 4.82 20.45
N ILE A 138 -7.11 5.23 19.76
CA ILE A 138 -7.12 5.51 18.33
C ILE A 138 -6.39 6.83 18.09
N VAL A 139 -5.34 6.77 17.26
CA VAL A 139 -4.57 7.95 16.83
C VAL A 139 -4.84 8.18 15.35
N ALA A 140 -5.48 9.30 14.99
CA ALA A 140 -5.92 9.59 13.62
C ALA A 140 -4.79 9.48 12.57
N ARG A 141 -3.58 9.91 12.93
CA ARG A 141 -2.37 9.78 12.08
C ARG A 141 -2.05 8.35 11.65
N ARG A 142 -2.49 7.31 12.39
CA ARG A 142 -2.30 5.90 12.01
C ARG A 142 -3.24 5.45 10.90
N PHE A 143 -4.38 6.11 10.76
CA PHE A 143 -5.39 5.79 9.75
C PHE A 143 -5.26 6.65 8.51
N PHE A 144 -4.82 7.90 8.67
CA PHE A 144 -4.56 8.81 7.57
C PHE A 144 -3.31 9.63 7.83
N GLY A 145 -2.20 9.25 7.20
CA GLY A 145 -0.88 9.83 7.39
C GLY A 145 -0.41 10.64 6.17
N THR A 146 0.90 10.91 6.14
CA THR A 146 1.53 11.67 5.04
C THR A 146 1.56 10.88 3.74
N THR A 147 1.55 9.56 3.85
CA THR A 147 1.57 8.65 2.70
C THR A 147 0.26 8.75 1.93
N GLU A 148 -0.86 8.65 2.64
CA GLU A 148 -2.22 8.68 2.09
C GLU A 148 -2.52 10.05 1.48
N ALA A 149 -2.23 11.14 2.22
CA ALA A 149 -2.34 12.50 1.69
C ALA A 149 -1.46 12.71 0.45
N GLY A 150 -0.23 12.18 0.45
CA GLY A 150 0.68 12.23 -0.70
C GLY A 150 0.15 11.47 -1.92
N LEU A 151 -0.56 10.36 -1.73
CA LEU A 151 -1.18 9.58 -2.81
C LEU A 151 -2.32 10.34 -3.47
N ILE A 152 -3.15 11.03 -2.69
CA ILE A 152 -4.23 11.89 -3.19
C ILE A 152 -3.65 13.00 -4.05
N VAL A 153 -2.70 13.76 -3.49
CA VAL A 153 -2.06 14.89 -4.17
C VAL A 153 -1.36 14.46 -5.46
N LYS A 154 -0.70 13.30 -5.45
CA LYS A 154 -0.07 12.72 -6.66
C LYS A 154 -1.08 12.33 -7.74
N ASN A 155 -2.29 11.93 -7.35
CA ASN A 155 -3.34 11.49 -8.25
C ASN A 155 -4.48 12.51 -8.39
N ILE A 156 -4.28 13.77 -7.99
CA ILE A 156 -5.32 14.82 -7.97
C ILE A 156 -6.08 14.97 -9.30
N ASN A 157 -5.38 14.81 -10.42
CA ASN A 157 -5.97 14.91 -11.76
C ASN A 157 -6.77 13.68 -12.19
N LYS A 158 -6.64 12.56 -11.47
CA LYS A 158 -7.34 11.29 -11.73
C LYS A 158 -8.49 11.03 -10.77
N ILE A 159 -8.64 11.84 -9.73
CA ILE A 159 -9.72 11.71 -8.76
C ILE A 159 -10.88 12.59 -9.21
N CYS A 160 -11.91 12.00 -9.81
CA CYS A 160 -13.08 12.71 -10.31
C CYS A 160 -14.33 12.44 -9.47
N ASP A 161 -14.45 11.24 -8.89
CA ASP A 161 -15.60 10.84 -8.09
C ASP A 161 -15.18 10.17 -6.77
N ARG A 162 -16.18 9.84 -5.94
CA ARG A 162 -15.99 9.15 -4.66
C ARG A 162 -15.21 7.84 -4.82
N HIS A 163 -15.52 7.09 -5.88
CA HIS A 163 -14.91 5.79 -6.11
C HIS A 163 -13.41 5.91 -6.45
N ASP A 164 -13.04 6.91 -7.25
CA ASP A 164 -11.62 7.19 -7.52
C ASP A 164 -10.84 7.51 -6.23
N MET A 165 -11.46 8.26 -5.30
CA MET A 165 -10.85 8.58 -4.01
C MET A 165 -10.69 7.34 -3.13
N GLU A 166 -11.71 6.48 -3.04
CA GLU A 166 -11.65 5.19 -2.35
C GLU A 166 -10.52 4.30 -2.89
N VAL A 167 -10.36 4.24 -4.22
CA VAL A 167 -9.30 3.47 -4.87
C VAL A 167 -7.91 4.04 -4.58
N VAL A 168 -7.78 5.37 -4.50
CA VAL A 168 -6.48 6.03 -4.23
C VAL A 168 -6.04 5.86 -2.77
N ILE A 169 -6.96 5.99 -1.81
CA ILE A 169 -6.67 5.80 -0.39
C ILE A 169 -6.47 4.32 -0.09
N GLY A 170 -7.37 3.48 -0.63
CA GLY A 170 -7.44 2.06 -0.35
C GLY A 170 -7.89 1.75 1.08
N GLY A 171 -8.18 0.48 1.35
CA GLY A 171 -8.63 0.03 2.67
C GLY A 171 -10.05 0.46 3.02
N GLU A 172 -10.42 0.30 4.29
CA GLU A 172 -11.72 0.70 4.83
C GLU A 172 -11.65 2.16 5.33
N ALA A 173 -12.66 2.96 4.97
CA ALA A 173 -12.73 4.37 5.32
C ALA A 173 -13.72 4.60 6.47
N PHE A 174 -13.47 5.62 7.30
CA PHE A 174 -14.44 6.07 8.29
C PHE A 174 -15.67 6.66 7.62
N ASN A 175 -16.83 6.56 8.27
CA ASN A 175 -18.06 7.18 7.79
C ASN A 175 -17.86 8.69 7.59
N GLY A 176 -18.09 9.16 6.36
CA GLY A 176 -17.90 10.56 5.97
C GLY A 176 -16.46 10.94 5.58
N GLN A 177 -15.46 10.07 5.75
CA GLN A 177 -14.06 10.39 5.46
C GLN A 177 -13.84 10.75 3.99
N ILE A 178 -14.38 9.94 3.08
CA ILE A 178 -14.21 10.17 1.65
C ILE A 178 -14.89 11.48 1.22
N ASP A 179 -16.04 11.80 1.81
CA ASP A 179 -16.77 13.04 1.52
C ASP A 179 -15.99 14.26 1.99
N THR A 180 -15.51 14.24 3.24
CA THR A 180 -14.67 15.32 3.78
C THR A 180 -13.43 15.52 2.94
N LEU A 181 -12.73 14.45 2.53
CA LEU A 181 -11.52 14.57 1.72
C LEU A 181 -11.81 15.11 0.30
N MET A 182 -12.92 14.70 -0.31
CA MET A 182 -13.35 15.24 -1.61
C MET A 182 -13.70 16.73 -1.51
N GLU A 183 -14.44 17.12 -0.46
CA GLU A 183 -14.83 18.50 -0.19
C GLU A 183 -13.61 19.39 0.08
N SER A 184 -12.72 18.99 1.00
CA SER A 184 -11.49 19.73 1.31
C SER A 184 -10.60 19.91 0.08
N MET A 185 -10.47 18.88 -0.75
CA MET A 185 -9.71 18.96 -2.00
C MET A 185 -10.33 19.96 -2.99
N GLU A 186 -11.64 19.88 -3.22
CA GLU A 186 -12.32 20.74 -4.20
C GLU A 186 -12.36 22.20 -3.72
N ASN A 187 -12.61 22.43 -2.43
CA ASN A 187 -12.56 23.76 -1.81
C ASN A 187 -11.18 24.39 -1.98
N TYR A 188 -10.11 23.65 -1.67
CA TYR A 188 -8.75 24.16 -1.84
C TYR A 188 -8.40 24.49 -3.30
N ILE A 189 -8.82 23.65 -4.24
CA ILE A 189 -8.61 23.89 -5.69
C ILE A 189 -9.34 25.16 -6.12
N ASN A 190 -10.58 25.35 -5.68
CA ASN A 190 -11.39 26.51 -6.02
C ASN A 190 -10.84 27.80 -5.39
N ASP A 191 -10.50 27.78 -4.11
CA ASP A 191 -9.87 28.92 -3.42
C ASP A 191 -8.56 29.35 -4.09
N THR A 192 -7.77 28.37 -4.55
CA THR A 192 -6.52 28.64 -5.27
C THR A 192 -6.78 29.26 -6.65
N ARG A 193 -7.87 28.89 -7.33
CA ARG A 193 -8.28 29.49 -8.60
C ARG A 193 -8.82 30.90 -8.41
N GLU A 194 -9.61 31.14 -7.37
CA GLU A 194 -10.18 32.46 -7.07
C GLU A 194 -9.13 33.48 -6.60
N ARG A 195 -7.98 33.04 -6.06
CA ARG A 195 -6.82 33.89 -5.81
C ARG A 195 -6.03 34.27 -7.08
N ILE A 196 -6.40 33.78 -8.27
CA ILE A 196 -5.84 34.19 -9.57
C ILE A 196 -6.83 35.09 -10.35
N PRO A 197 -7.07 36.36 -9.98
CA PRO A 197 -7.61 37.36 -10.92
C PRO A 197 -6.59 38.40 -11.42
N GLU A 198 -5.39 38.53 -10.84
CA GLU A 198 -4.59 39.76 -11.06
C GLU A 198 -3.33 39.65 -11.94
N LEU A 199 -2.90 38.45 -12.37
CA LEU A 199 -1.65 38.31 -13.15
C LEU A 199 -1.84 38.26 -14.67
N HIS A 200 -3.08 38.15 -15.17
CA HIS A 200 -3.36 38.10 -16.62
C HIS A 200 -3.86 39.42 -17.22
N ALA A 201 -4.32 40.39 -16.41
CA ALA A 201 -4.69 41.72 -16.90
C ALA A 201 -3.46 42.58 -17.26
N ALA A 202 -2.38 42.51 -16.46
CA ALA A 202 -1.18 43.33 -16.67
C ALA A 202 -0.33 42.93 -17.90
N ARG A 203 -0.50 41.72 -18.44
CA ARG A 203 0.25 41.26 -19.62
C ARG A 203 -0.37 41.70 -20.94
N ASN A 204 -1.67 41.98 -20.96
CA ASN A 204 -2.36 42.40 -22.19
C ASN A 204 -2.30 43.90 -22.42
N GLU A 205 -2.13 44.75 -21.40
CA GLU A 205 -1.93 46.21 -21.61
C GLU A 205 -0.51 46.56 -22.10
N SER A 206 0.52 45.81 -21.71
CA SER A 206 1.89 46.04 -22.22
C SER A 206 2.11 45.54 -23.66
N THR A 207 1.17 44.78 -24.23
CA THR A 207 1.31 44.26 -25.61
C THR A 207 0.65 45.18 -26.64
N VAL A 208 -0.27 46.08 -26.25
CA VAL A 208 -1.01 46.95 -27.17
C VAL A 208 -0.30 48.29 -27.44
N LEU A 209 0.65 48.73 -26.60
CA LEU A 209 1.40 49.99 -26.80
C LEU A 209 2.73 49.84 -27.56
N ARG A 210 3.09 48.64 -28.04
CA ARG A 210 4.40 48.40 -28.67
C ARG A 210 4.38 48.21 -30.19
N ASP A 211 3.21 48.34 -30.83
CA ASP A 211 3.05 48.18 -32.29
C ASP A 211 2.98 49.51 -33.09
N VAL A 212 3.21 50.67 -32.45
CA VAL A 212 3.30 51.94 -33.17
C VAL A 212 4.55 52.70 -32.75
N SER A 213 5.73 52.27 -33.23
CA SER A 213 6.92 53.11 -33.43
C SER A 213 8.05 52.27 -34.03
N ASN A 214 8.02 52.06 -35.34
CA ASN A 214 9.20 51.62 -36.06
C ASN A 214 9.35 52.39 -37.37
N THR A 215 9.81 53.63 -37.25
CA THR A 215 10.28 54.45 -38.38
C THR A 215 11.61 55.09 -37.98
N GLN A 216 12.65 54.75 -38.73
CA GLN A 216 13.91 55.49 -38.97
C GLN A 216 15.00 55.53 -37.87
N ARG A 217 16.06 54.74 -38.14
CA ARG A 217 17.46 55.13 -38.44
C ARG A 217 18.18 56.07 -37.44
N SER A 218 19.31 55.62 -36.88
CA SER A 218 20.70 56.08 -37.19
C SER A 218 21.70 55.85 -36.03
N THR A 219 22.82 55.19 -36.36
CA THR A 219 24.24 55.41 -35.93
C THR A 219 24.65 55.59 -34.46
N CYS A 220 25.48 54.62 -34.02
CA CYS A 220 26.69 54.64 -33.15
C CYS A 220 26.92 55.70 -32.05
N GLU A 221 27.26 55.24 -30.84
CA GLU A 221 28.59 55.45 -30.23
C GLU A 221 28.80 54.60 -28.95
N ASN A 222 30.08 54.44 -28.59
CA ASN A 222 30.69 53.44 -27.71
C ASN A 222 30.57 53.73 -26.19
N SER A 223 30.57 52.69 -25.35
CA SER A 223 31.68 52.35 -24.42
C SER A 223 31.31 51.24 -23.38
N TRP A 224 32.33 50.46 -23.02
CA TRP A 224 32.44 49.13 -22.38
C TRP A 224 32.23 49.14 -20.83
N PRO A 225 32.28 48.02 -20.04
CA PRO A 225 32.80 46.68 -20.36
C PRO A 225 32.04 45.43 -19.84
N GLU A 226 32.46 44.33 -20.45
CA GLU A 226 32.39 42.91 -20.12
C GLU A 226 32.20 42.51 -18.64
N THR A 227 31.28 41.58 -18.42
CA THR A 227 31.52 40.36 -17.63
C THR A 227 30.59 39.25 -18.14
N ASN A 228 31.11 38.40 -19.02
CA ASN A 228 30.46 37.14 -19.40
C ASN A 228 30.77 36.06 -18.35
N PRO A 229 29.79 35.35 -17.76
CA PRO A 229 30.01 34.01 -17.25
C PRO A 229 30.02 33.00 -18.41
N PRO A 230 30.83 31.94 -18.34
CA PRO A 230 31.11 31.07 -19.47
C PRO A 230 29.94 30.13 -19.78
N ARG A 231 29.59 30.07 -21.06
CA ARG A 231 28.72 29.05 -21.67
C ARG A 231 29.53 27.76 -21.86
N ARG A 232 29.25 26.69 -21.09
CA ARG A 232 29.57 25.23 -21.28
C ARG A 232 29.25 24.52 -19.94
N THR A 233 28.43 23.46 -19.78
CA THR A 233 28.64 22.04 -20.20
C THR A 233 27.36 21.16 -20.01
N ALA A 234 26.22 21.49 -20.60
CA ALA A 234 25.00 20.66 -20.52
C ALA A 234 25.11 19.18 -21.03
N PRO A 235 25.98 18.82 -22.00
CA PRO A 235 26.04 17.43 -22.51
C PRO A 235 26.76 16.44 -21.58
N GLU A 236 27.70 16.89 -20.77
CA GLU A 236 28.53 16.03 -19.88
C GLU A 236 27.75 15.60 -18.63
N GLU A 237 27.04 16.53 -17.98
CA GLU A 237 26.20 16.23 -16.81
C GLU A 237 25.06 15.25 -17.13
N ALA A 238 24.52 15.31 -18.35
CA ALA A 238 23.47 14.39 -18.79
C ALA A 238 24.00 12.96 -19.02
N LYS A 239 25.27 12.81 -19.45
CA LYS A 239 25.93 11.50 -19.60
C LYS A 239 26.27 10.89 -18.25
N LEU A 240 26.78 11.69 -17.32
CA LEU A 240 27.09 11.26 -15.96
C LEU A 240 25.84 10.75 -15.22
N LYS A 241 24.72 11.48 -15.31
CA LYS A 241 23.44 11.05 -14.70
C LYS A 241 22.88 9.76 -15.30
N LYS A 242 23.04 9.52 -16.61
CA LYS A 242 22.63 8.26 -17.24
C LYS A 242 23.49 7.08 -16.78
N ALA A 243 24.81 7.27 -16.70
CA ALA A 243 25.74 6.24 -16.23
C ALA A 243 25.54 5.89 -14.75
N GLU A 244 25.08 6.83 -13.93
CA GLU A 244 24.77 6.58 -12.51
C GLU A 244 23.46 5.79 -12.34
N ILE A 245 22.42 6.12 -13.11
CA ILE A 245 21.16 5.36 -13.13
C ILE A 245 21.38 3.91 -13.60
N GLU A 246 22.25 3.71 -14.59
CA GLU A 246 22.57 2.38 -15.10
C GLU A 246 23.35 1.54 -14.09
N ARG A 247 24.30 2.14 -13.36
CA ARG A 247 25.02 1.49 -12.26
C ARG A 247 24.08 1.08 -11.12
N MET A 248 23.17 1.97 -10.70
CA MET A 248 22.16 1.68 -9.69
C MET A 248 21.25 0.50 -10.09
N ARG A 249 20.88 0.41 -11.38
CA ARG A 249 20.07 -0.71 -11.90
C ARG A 249 20.85 -2.02 -11.94
N ALA A 250 22.12 -1.99 -12.34
CA ALA A 250 22.98 -3.18 -12.36
C ALA A 250 23.24 -3.72 -10.95
N GLU A 251 23.46 -2.85 -9.98
CA GLU A 251 23.66 -3.24 -8.57
C GLU A 251 22.37 -3.80 -7.94
N SER A 252 21.22 -3.19 -8.23
CA SER A 252 19.92 -3.72 -7.79
C SER A 252 19.63 -5.11 -8.36
N LYS A 253 20.03 -5.36 -9.62
CA LYS A 253 19.88 -6.67 -10.25
C LYS A 253 20.77 -7.73 -9.58
N LYS A 254 22.04 -7.40 -9.30
CA LYS A 254 22.96 -8.29 -8.58
C LYS A 254 22.46 -8.64 -7.18
N ARG A 255 21.97 -7.66 -6.42
CA ARG A 255 21.39 -7.90 -5.08
C ARG A 255 20.19 -8.84 -5.14
N LYS A 256 19.35 -8.70 -6.17
CA LYS A 256 18.21 -9.60 -6.37
C LYS A 256 18.66 -11.03 -6.69
N GLU A 257 19.64 -11.18 -7.58
CA GLU A 257 20.22 -12.49 -7.91
C GLU A 257 20.88 -13.17 -6.70
N GLU A 258 21.54 -12.41 -5.82
CA GLU A 258 22.07 -12.93 -4.54
C GLU A 258 20.98 -13.41 -3.58
N ILE A 259 19.89 -12.63 -3.44
CA ILE A 259 18.76 -13.02 -2.60
C ILE A 259 18.10 -14.29 -3.13
N ASP A 260 17.86 -14.36 -4.44
CA ASP A 260 17.26 -15.52 -5.11
C ASP A 260 18.16 -16.76 -4.94
N HIS A 261 19.48 -16.60 -5.05
CA HIS A 261 20.45 -17.68 -4.83
C HIS A 261 20.43 -18.17 -3.36
N VAL A 262 20.37 -17.26 -2.39
CA VAL A 262 20.29 -17.62 -0.96
C VAL A 262 18.98 -18.34 -0.63
N GLU A 263 17.85 -17.92 -1.21
CA GLU A 263 16.57 -18.61 -1.04
C GLU A 263 16.61 -20.02 -1.63
N GLU A 264 17.23 -20.20 -2.79
CA GLU A 264 17.34 -21.51 -3.43
C GLU A 264 18.22 -22.46 -2.61
N MET A 265 19.35 -21.97 -2.09
CA MET A 265 20.19 -22.73 -1.16
C MET A 265 19.42 -23.15 0.11
N ARG A 266 18.57 -22.26 0.66
CA ARG A 266 17.70 -22.59 1.82
C ARG A 266 16.63 -23.61 1.49
N LYS A 267 16.11 -23.66 0.26
CA LYS A 267 15.16 -24.71 -0.17
C LYS A 267 15.87 -26.06 -0.27
N VAL A 268 17.04 -26.12 -0.90
CA VAL A 268 17.85 -27.34 -1.00
C VAL A 268 18.22 -27.87 0.38
N GLN A 269 18.63 -26.99 1.30
CA GLN A 269 18.94 -27.36 2.67
C GLN A 269 17.71 -27.93 3.40
N ARG A 270 16.53 -27.33 3.23
CA ARG A 270 15.27 -27.86 3.81
C ARG A 270 14.92 -29.25 3.25
N LEU A 271 15.06 -29.46 1.95
CA LEU A 271 14.82 -30.77 1.34
C LEU A 271 15.81 -31.83 1.84
N LYS A 272 17.08 -31.47 2.04
CA LYS A 272 18.09 -32.35 2.62
C LYS A 272 17.71 -32.75 4.05
N ILE A 273 17.34 -31.79 4.90
CA ILE A 273 16.89 -32.04 6.27
C ILE A 273 15.66 -32.96 6.28
N MET A 274 14.67 -32.73 5.40
CA MET A 274 13.50 -33.60 5.31
C MET A 274 13.84 -35.02 4.87
N SER A 275 14.82 -35.18 3.97
CA SER A 275 15.30 -36.50 3.54
C SER A 275 16.04 -37.24 4.66
N ASP A 276 16.88 -36.53 5.41
CA ASP A 276 17.68 -37.12 6.50
C ASP A 276 16.77 -37.57 7.66
N VAL A 277 15.77 -36.74 8.02
CA VAL A 277 14.71 -37.10 8.98
C VAL A 277 13.90 -38.30 8.48
N LYS A 278 13.54 -38.35 7.19
CA LYS A 278 12.80 -39.50 6.63
C LYS A 278 13.63 -40.80 6.70
N GLY A 279 14.96 -40.69 6.55
CA GLY A 279 15.90 -41.81 6.68
C GLY A 279 16.07 -42.30 8.12
N GLU A 280 16.21 -41.39 9.09
CA GLU A 280 16.38 -41.74 10.51
C GLU A 280 15.14 -42.39 11.13
N TYR A 281 13.94 -42.03 10.67
CA TYR A 281 12.68 -42.56 11.21
C TYR A 281 12.08 -43.71 10.40
N GLY A 282 12.77 -44.23 9.37
CA GLY A 282 12.36 -45.42 8.63
C GLY A 282 10.98 -45.34 7.95
N MET A 283 10.46 -44.14 7.71
CA MET A 283 9.16 -43.95 7.07
C MET A 283 9.33 -44.07 5.54
N LYS A 284 8.84 -45.17 4.95
CA LYS A 284 8.73 -45.32 3.48
C LYS A 284 7.71 -44.35 2.91
#